data_AF-A0A846DQH5-F1
#
_entry.id   AF-A0A846DQH5-F1
#
_cell.length_a   1.000
_cell.length_b   1.000
_cell.length_c   1.000
_cell.angle_alpha   90.00
_cell.angle_beta   90.00
_cell.angle_gamma   90.00
#
_symmetry.space_group_name_H-M   'P 1'
#
loop_
_entity.id
_entity.type
_entity.pdbx_description
1 polymer ?
#
loop_
_entity_poly.entity_id
_entity_poly.type
_entity_poly.pdbx_seq_one_letter_code
_entity_poly.pdbx_strand_id
1 'polypeptide(L)'
;MGLQELVDITMQLVPEGSQRAFTAAQKADIELKTIRSHTIVASAASAAAGLAAVTIPFTESAVLVPIQIGMIAGITATFGLSVREGFIASLLASISAVLGTEYAVRELGIGLIKLVPGVGTLAGGALSGATAATITTILGETYISVLKLKFTQNEGESPDPNEVIEALKEKLSIKLRAK
;
A
#
# COMPACT_ATOMS: atom_id res chain seq x y z
N MET A 1 17.14 4.72 -25.25
CA MET A 1 16.67 6.11 -25.44
C MET A 1 15.44 6.25 -24.58
N GLY A 2 15.64 6.68 -23.33
CA GLY A 2 14.63 6.69 -22.29
C GLY A 2 13.99 8.06 -22.11
N LEU A 3 12.85 8.12 -21.41
CA LEU A 3 12.16 9.38 -21.09
C LEU A 3 13.08 10.37 -20.35
N GLN A 4 13.96 9.85 -19.50
CA GLN A 4 14.97 10.58 -18.74
C GLN A 4 15.93 11.39 -19.63
N GLU A 5 16.42 10.78 -20.70
CA GLU A 5 17.30 11.43 -21.68
C GLU A 5 16.56 12.50 -22.48
N LEU A 6 15.28 12.26 -22.78
CA LEU A 6 14.39 13.25 -23.41
C LEU A 6 14.06 14.41 -22.48
N VAL A 7 13.82 14.14 -21.19
CA VAL A 7 13.58 15.16 -20.16
C VAL A 7 14.82 16.01 -19.96
N ASP A 8 16.02 15.42 -19.91
CA ASP A 8 17.29 16.14 -19.79
C ASP A 8 17.57 17.01 -21.03
N ILE A 9 17.37 16.50 -22.24
CA ILE A 9 17.54 17.27 -23.49
C ILE A 9 16.53 18.42 -23.55
N THR A 10 15.28 18.17 -23.11
CA THR A 10 14.24 19.21 -23.05
C THR A 10 14.57 20.25 -21.99
N MET A 11 15.06 19.84 -20.82
CA MET A 11 15.49 20.72 -19.73
C MET A 11 16.63 21.65 -20.17
N GLN A 12 17.59 21.15 -20.95
CA GLN A 12 18.71 21.96 -21.46
C GLN A 12 18.28 23.08 -22.42
N LEU A 13 17.11 22.98 -23.05
CA LEU A 13 16.57 23.96 -23.98
C LEU A 13 15.58 24.96 -23.32
N VAL A 14 15.25 24.77 -22.04
CA VAL A 14 14.18 25.51 -21.34
C VAL A 14 14.76 26.44 -20.26
N PRO A 15 14.28 27.71 -20.15
CA PRO A 15 14.74 28.66 -19.13
C PRO A 15 14.59 28.15 -17.69
N GLU A 16 15.50 28.54 -16.79
CA GLU A 16 15.57 28.06 -15.40
C GLU A 16 14.26 28.19 -14.59
N GLY A 17 13.40 29.17 -14.91
CA GLY A 17 12.09 29.33 -14.29
C GLY A 17 11.13 28.19 -14.64
N SER A 18 11.17 27.71 -15.88
CA SER A 18 10.33 26.63 -16.38
C SER A 18 10.84 25.25 -15.94
N GLN A 19 12.17 25.08 -15.76
CA GLN A 19 12.74 23.87 -15.15
C GLN A 19 12.24 23.69 -13.70
N ARG A 20 12.31 24.76 -12.89
CA ARG A 20 11.80 24.75 -11.51
C ARG A 20 10.31 24.47 -11.43
N ALA A 21 9.53 25.07 -12.34
CA ALA A 21 8.10 24.82 -12.42
C ALA A 21 7.78 23.36 -12.79
N PHE A 22 8.54 22.76 -13.71
CA PHE A 22 8.35 21.37 -14.11
C PHE A 22 8.69 20.38 -12.99
N THR A 23 9.85 20.53 -12.33
CA THR A 23 10.20 19.70 -11.17
C THR A 23 9.18 19.85 -10.03
N ALA A 24 8.70 21.07 -9.79
CA ALA A 24 7.64 21.32 -8.80
C ALA A 24 6.32 20.64 -9.19
N ALA A 25 5.95 20.67 -10.47
CA ALA A 25 4.76 19.99 -10.99
C ALA A 25 4.86 18.46 -10.84
N GLN A 26 6.01 17.86 -11.20
CA GLN A 26 6.24 16.41 -11.02
C GLN A 26 6.17 16.00 -9.54
N LYS A 27 6.74 16.81 -8.64
CA LYS A 27 6.67 16.57 -7.19
C LYS A 27 5.24 16.68 -6.66
N ALA A 28 4.51 17.71 -7.10
CA ALA A 28 3.11 17.91 -6.71
C ALA A 28 2.20 16.79 -7.22
N ASP A 29 2.44 16.26 -8.43
CA ASP A 29 1.71 15.10 -8.96
C ASP A 29 1.91 13.86 -8.09
N ILE A 30 3.15 13.53 -7.74
CA ILE A 30 3.47 12.38 -6.86
C ILE A 30 2.81 12.55 -5.48
N GLU A 31 2.81 13.77 -4.93
CA GLU A 31 2.19 14.08 -3.64
C GLU A 31 0.66 13.92 -3.70
N LEU A 32 0.01 14.43 -4.74
CA LEU A 32 -1.43 14.28 -4.94
C LEU A 32 -1.84 12.81 -5.11
N LYS A 33 -1.07 12.02 -5.87
CA LYS A 33 -1.28 10.57 -6.01
C LYS A 33 -1.14 9.84 -4.68
N THR A 34 -0.17 10.25 -3.86
CA THR A 34 0.07 9.71 -2.52
C THR A 34 -1.12 10.00 -1.60
N ILE A 35 -1.60 11.26 -1.54
CA ILE A 35 -2.76 11.68 -0.73
C ILE A 35 -4.03 10.91 -1.12
N ARG A 36 -4.31 10.80 -2.41
CA ARG A 36 -5.45 10.02 -2.91
C ARG A 36 -5.34 8.55 -2.48
N SER A 37 -4.15 7.97 -2.58
CA SER A 37 -3.92 6.57 -2.19
C SER A 37 -4.14 6.34 -0.69
N HIS A 38 -3.74 7.26 0.19
CA HIS A 38 -4.03 7.14 1.63
C HIS A 38 -5.54 7.12 1.93
N THR A 39 -6.34 7.87 1.15
CA THR A 39 -7.79 7.88 1.29
C THR A 39 -8.40 6.52 0.92
N ILE A 40 -7.86 5.88 -0.13
CA ILE A 40 -8.25 4.52 -0.53
C ILE A 40 -7.91 3.53 0.59
N VAL A 41 -6.72 3.61 1.16
CA VAL A 41 -6.29 2.75 2.29
C VAL A 41 -7.20 2.95 3.51
N ALA A 42 -7.51 4.19 3.87
CA ALA A 42 -8.39 4.48 5.00
C ALA A 42 -9.79 3.88 4.78
N SER A 43 -10.35 4.02 3.58
CA SER A 43 -11.66 3.43 3.24
C SER A 43 -11.66 1.90 3.31
N ALA A 44 -10.61 1.26 2.80
CA ALA A 44 -10.44 -0.18 2.84
C ALA A 44 -10.25 -0.69 4.28
N ALA A 45 -9.46 0.03 5.09
CA ALA A 45 -9.24 -0.30 6.49
C ALA A 45 -10.53 -0.19 7.31
N SER A 46 -11.35 0.84 7.07
CA SER A 46 -12.67 0.98 7.71
C SER A 46 -13.63 -0.13 7.28
N ALA A 47 -13.65 -0.49 6.00
CA ALA A 47 -14.49 -1.59 5.50
C ALA A 47 -14.05 -2.95 6.10
N ALA A 48 -12.75 -3.22 6.16
CA ALA A 48 -12.19 -4.41 6.78
C ALA A 48 -12.51 -4.47 8.29
N ALA A 49 -12.42 -3.33 8.99
CA ALA A 49 -12.80 -3.22 10.39
C ALA A 49 -14.29 -3.56 10.61
N GLY A 50 -15.16 -3.01 9.76
CA GLY A 50 -16.60 -3.24 9.83
C GLY A 50 -16.97 -4.70 9.63
N LEU A 51 -16.36 -5.38 8.65
CA LEU A 51 -16.59 -6.82 8.41
C LEU A 51 -16.07 -7.69 9.56
N ALA A 52 -14.89 -7.38 10.06
CA ALA A 52 -14.30 -8.15 11.16
C ALA A 52 -14.98 -7.86 12.51
N ALA A 53 -15.70 -6.74 12.66
CA ALA A 53 -16.54 -6.46 13.83
C ALA A 53 -17.72 -7.43 13.98
N VAL A 54 -18.18 -8.04 12.89
CA VAL A 54 -19.27 -9.04 12.86
C VAL A 54 -18.76 -10.45 13.21
N THR A 55 -17.66 -10.56 13.96
CA THR A 55 -17.03 -11.84 14.36
C THR A 55 -16.78 -12.80 13.20
N ILE A 56 -16.49 -12.29 12.00
CA ILE A 56 -16.06 -13.13 10.89
C ILE A 56 -14.61 -13.52 11.19
N PRO A 57 -14.30 -14.82 11.41
CA PRO A 57 -12.91 -15.25 11.49
C PRO A 57 -12.22 -14.86 10.18
N PHE A 58 -11.11 -14.10 10.28
CA PHE A 58 -10.28 -13.68 9.15
C PHE A 58 -10.01 -14.84 8.19
N THR A 59 -9.84 -16.03 8.79
CA THR A 59 -9.58 -17.35 8.23
C THR A 59 -10.54 -17.84 7.16
N GLU A 60 -11.79 -17.36 7.11
CA GLU A 60 -12.79 -17.85 6.15
C GLU A 60 -13.29 -16.78 5.17
N SER A 61 -12.74 -15.57 5.22
CA SER A 61 -13.38 -14.43 4.57
C SER A 61 -13.00 -14.28 3.08
N ALA A 62 -13.68 -15.04 2.22
CA ALA A 62 -13.86 -14.69 0.80
C ALA A 62 -14.34 -13.23 0.61
N VAL A 63 -14.85 -12.60 1.67
CA VAL A 63 -15.34 -11.21 1.74
C VAL A 63 -14.23 -10.17 1.93
N LEU A 64 -13.08 -10.50 2.54
CA LEU A 64 -11.97 -9.54 2.71
C LEU A 64 -11.09 -9.43 1.46
N VAL A 65 -11.00 -10.50 0.67
CA VAL A 65 -10.22 -10.54 -0.58
C VAL A 65 -10.66 -9.43 -1.56
N PRO A 66 -11.96 -9.20 -1.82
CA PRO A 66 -12.43 -8.08 -2.63
C PRO A 66 -11.97 -6.71 -2.14
N ILE A 67 -11.92 -6.47 -0.81
CA ILE A 67 -11.47 -5.20 -0.26
C ILE A 67 -9.98 -4.98 -0.55
N GLN A 68 -9.16 -6.02 -0.35
CA GLN A 68 -7.72 -5.93 -0.65
C GLN A 68 -7.45 -5.75 -2.14
N ILE A 69 -8.18 -6.47 -3.00
CA ILE A 69 -8.12 -6.30 -4.46
C ILE A 69 -8.50 -4.87 -4.84
N GLY A 70 -9.63 -4.36 -4.33
CA GLY A 70 -10.10 -3.01 -4.61
C GLY A 70 -9.12 -1.93 -4.15
N MET A 71 -8.52 -2.09 -2.97
CA MET A 71 -7.50 -1.19 -2.45
C MET A 71 -6.26 -1.17 -3.36
N ILE A 72 -5.72 -2.35 -3.69
CA ILE A 72 -4.55 -2.46 -4.56
C ILE A 72 -4.87 -1.85 -5.92
N ALA A 73 -5.95 -2.28 -6.57
CA ALA A 73 -6.36 -1.80 -7.88
C ALA A 73 -6.56 -0.27 -7.90
N GLY A 74 -7.20 0.30 -6.87
CA GLY A 74 -7.40 1.74 -6.75
C GLY A 74 -6.10 2.52 -6.60
N ILE A 75 -5.16 2.02 -5.80
CA ILE A 75 -3.83 2.63 -5.65
C ILE A 75 -3.04 2.48 -6.97
N THR A 76 -3.00 1.29 -7.56
CA THR A 76 -2.35 1.02 -8.86
C THR A 76 -2.87 1.97 -9.95
N ALA A 77 -4.19 2.12 -10.06
CA ALA A 77 -4.82 3.03 -11.02
C ALA A 77 -4.49 4.51 -10.73
N THR A 78 -4.41 4.91 -9.46
CA THR A 78 -4.01 6.27 -9.06
C THR A 78 -2.59 6.62 -9.52
N PHE A 79 -1.70 5.64 -9.54
CA PHE A 79 -0.35 5.79 -10.08
C PHE A 79 -0.27 5.65 -11.61
N GLY A 80 -1.39 5.40 -12.30
CA GLY A 80 -1.44 5.28 -13.76
C GLY A 80 -0.92 3.93 -14.28
N LEU A 81 -0.74 2.94 -13.40
CA LEU A 81 -0.29 1.61 -13.76
C LEU A 81 -1.46 0.80 -14.33
N SER A 82 -1.19 0.02 -15.39
CA SER A 82 -2.18 -0.90 -15.95
C SER A 82 -2.50 -2.01 -14.94
N VAL A 83 -3.73 -2.03 -14.47
CA VAL A 83 -4.22 -3.04 -13.53
C VAL A 83 -4.39 -4.37 -14.28
N ARG A 84 -3.46 -5.30 -14.06
CA ARG A 84 -3.55 -6.68 -14.59
C ARG A 84 -3.91 -7.63 -13.46
N GLU A 85 -4.87 -8.51 -13.68
CA GLU A 85 -5.29 -9.50 -12.67
C GLU A 85 -4.12 -10.34 -12.16
N GLY A 86 -3.25 -10.80 -13.06
CA GLY A 86 -2.04 -11.55 -12.69
C GLY A 86 -1.09 -10.78 -11.77
N PHE A 87 -0.96 -9.46 -11.97
CA PHE A 87 -0.16 -8.60 -11.09
C PHE A 87 -0.80 -8.52 -9.70
N ILE A 88 -2.10 -8.25 -9.60
CA ILE A 88 -2.80 -8.20 -8.31
C ILE A 88 -2.70 -9.54 -7.58
N ALA A 89 -2.94 -10.65 -8.29
CA ALA A 89 -2.85 -11.98 -7.72
C ALA A 89 -1.44 -12.29 -7.17
N SER A 90 -0.40 -11.95 -7.93
CA SER A 90 0.99 -12.12 -7.49
C SER A 90 1.37 -11.20 -6.32
N LEU A 91 0.84 -9.99 -6.27
CA LEU A 91 1.02 -9.07 -5.15
C LEU A 91 0.36 -9.63 -3.89
N LEU A 92 -0.89 -10.09 -3.99
CA LEU A 92 -1.61 -10.72 -2.89
C LEU A 92 -0.90 -11.98 -2.38
N ALA A 93 -0.47 -12.87 -3.28
CA ALA A 93 0.29 -14.06 -2.90
C ALA A 93 1.58 -13.71 -2.14
N SER A 94 2.25 -12.64 -2.57
CA SER A 94 3.47 -12.12 -1.94
C SER A 94 3.22 -11.55 -0.55
N ILE A 95 2.12 -10.80 -0.41
CA ILE A 95 1.67 -10.26 0.87
C ILE A 95 1.34 -11.40 1.84
N SER A 96 0.59 -12.41 1.38
CA SER A 96 0.25 -13.59 2.18
C SER A 96 1.50 -14.36 2.61
N ALA A 97 2.50 -14.50 1.74
CA ALA A 97 3.76 -15.15 2.07
C ALA A 97 4.54 -14.42 3.19
N VAL A 98 4.49 -13.08 3.20
CA VAL A 98 5.23 -12.25 4.17
C VAL A 98 4.48 -12.10 5.49
N LEU A 99 3.14 -11.94 5.44
CA LEU A 99 2.30 -11.91 6.64
C LEU A 99 2.30 -13.27 7.37
N GLY A 100 2.68 -14.35 6.67
CA GLY A 100 2.78 -15.69 7.23
C GLY A 100 1.40 -16.32 7.46
N THR A 101 1.37 -17.37 8.26
CA THR A 101 0.09 -17.99 8.65
C THR A 101 -0.69 -17.05 9.57
N GLU A 102 -2.01 -17.12 9.53
CA GLU A 102 -2.90 -16.18 10.24
C GLU A 102 -2.66 -16.07 11.74
N TYR A 103 -2.10 -17.11 12.35
CA TYR A 103 -1.69 -17.09 13.76
C TYR A 103 -0.63 -16.02 14.04
N ALA A 104 0.37 -15.86 13.17
CA ALA A 104 1.41 -14.84 13.32
C ALA A 104 0.83 -13.43 13.10
N VAL A 105 -0.08 -13.30 12.14
CA VAL A 105 -0.80 -12.04 11.85
C VAL A 105 -1.64 -11.59 13.05
N ARG A 106 -2.35 -12.53 13.69
CA ARG A 106 -3.17 -12.26 14.87
C ARG A 106 -2.32 -11.82 16.07
N GLU A 107 -1.19 -12.48 16.32
CA GLU A 107 -0.27 -12.09 17.39
C GLU A 107 0.29 -10.67 17.20
N LEU A 108 0.64 -10.29 15.96
CA LEU A 108 1.06 -8.92 15.65
C LEU A 108 -0.04 -7.89 15.92
N GLY A 109 -1.29 -8.19 15.55
CA GLY A 109 -2.46 -7.35 15.82
C GLY A 109 -2.73 -7.20 17.32
N ILE A 110 -2.70 -8.30 18.07
CA ILE A 110 -2.88 -8.31 19.54
C ILE A 110 -1.77 -7.50 20.22
N GLY A 111 -0.52 -7.63 19.78
CA GLY A 111 0.63 -6.89 20.29
C GLY A 111 0.61 -5.39 20.00
N LEU A 112 -0.21 -4.92 19.05
CA LEU A 112 -0.41 -3.50 18.77
C LEU A 112 -1.62 -2.93 19.54
N ILE A 113 -2.68 -3.71 19.72
CA ILE A 113 -3.85 -3.31 20.53
C ILE A 113 -3.47 -3.16 22.01
N LYS A 114 -2.54 -4.00 22.51
CA LYS A 114 -1.99 -3.88 23.87
C LYS A 114 -1.27 -2.55 24.15
N LEU A 115 -0.93 -1.75 23.13
CA LEU A 115 -0.34 -0.41 23.28
C LEU A 115 -1.39 0.69 23.51
N VAL A 116 -2.69 0.38 23.40
CA VAL A 116 -3.78 1.32 23.68
C VAL A 116 -4.31 1.06 25.10
N PRO A 117 -3.91 1.85 26.12
CA PRO A 117 -4.37 1.66 27.49
C PRO A 117 -5.89 1.86 27.55
N GLY A 118 -6.60 0.87 28.13
CA GLY A 118 -8.06 0.89 28.30
C GLY A 118 -8.87 0.05 27.30
N VAL A 119 -8.25 -0.56 26.28
CA VAL A 119 -8.94 -1.38 25.25
C VAL A 119 -8.93 -2.89 25.56
N GLY A 120 -8.31 -3.29 26.67
CA GLY A 120 -8.09 -4.69 27.04
C GLY A 120 -9.35 -5.54 27.34
N THR A 121 -10.56 -4.97 27.30
CA THR A 121 -11.81 -5.63 27.74
C THR A 121 -12.98 -5.49 26.76
N LEU A 122 -12.75 -5.25 25.46
CA LEU A 122 -13.82 -5.29 24.45
C LEU A 122 -13.88 -6.66 23.77
N ALA A 123 -15.07 -7.26 23.80
CA ALA A 123 -15.40 -8.59 23.27
C ALA A 123 -14.84 -8.83 21.86
N GLY A 124 -14.63 -10.11 21.53
CA GLY A 124 -13.87 -10.61 20.37
C GLY A 124 -14.14 -10.03 18.97
N GLY A 125 -15.20 -9.23 18.76
CA GLY A 125 -15.47 -8.48 17.53
C GLY A 125 -14.71 -7.15 17.39
N ALA A 126 -14.51 -6.39 18.48
CA ALA A 126 -13.74 -5.14 18.41
C ALA A 126 -12.24 -5.40 18.18
N LEU A 127 -11.73 -6.49 18.76
CA LEU A 127 -10.36 -6.98 18.59
C LEU A 127 -10.07 -7.41 17.15
N SER A 128 -10.99 -8.15 16.52
CA SER A 128 -10.85 -8.56 15.12
C SER A 128 -10.96 -7.36 14.17
N GLY A 129 -11.91 -6.44 14.41
CA GLY A 129 -12.05 -5.20 13.65
C GLY A 129 -10.80 -4.32 13.64
N ALA A 130 -10.23 -4.05 14.82
CA ALA A 130 -9.02 -3.24 14.96
C ALA A 130 -7.78 -3.91 14.32
N THR A 131 -7.66 -5.23 14.47
CA THR A 131 -6.60 -6.02 13.82
C THR A 131 -6.71 -5.93 12.30
N ALA A 132 -7.93 -6.07 11.76
CA ALA A 132 -8.24 -5.95 10.34
C ALA A 132 -7.79 -4.62 9.75
N ALA A 133 -8.20 -3.54 10.41
CA ALA A 133 -7.88 -2.18 10.01
C ALA A 133 -6.37 -1.98 9.99
N THR A 134 -5.69 -2.43 11.04
CA THR A 134 -4.24 -2.24 11.20
C THR A 134 -3.46 -2.97 10.12
N ILE A 135 -3.80 -4.23 9.82
CA ILE A 135 -3.15 -5.01 8.76
C ILE A 135 -3.39 -4.35 7.40
N THR A 136 -4.63 -3.95 7.12
CA THR A 136 -5.00 -3.28 5.86
C THR A 136 -4.25 -1.96 5.69
N THR A 137 -4.14 -1.16 6.75
CA THR A 137 -3.37 0.08 6.76
C THR A 137 -1.88 -0.18 6.54
N ILE A 138 -1.25 -1.09 7.30
CA ILE A 138 0.18 -1.41 7.14
C ILE A 138 0.47 -1.83 5.70
N LEU A 139 -0.39 -2.67 5.14
CA LEU A 139 -0.24 -3.14 3.77
C LEU A 139 -0.35 -1.98 2.76
N GLY A 140 -1.44 -1.24 2.81
CA GLY A 140 -1.70 -0.12 1.91
C GLY A 140 -0.60 0.95 1.97
N GLU A 141 -0.19 1.33 3.18
CA GLU A 141 0.91 2.28 3.41
C GLU A 141 2.25 1.79 2.87
N THR A 142 2.55 0.50 3.02
CA THR A 142 3.78 -0.09 2.48
C THR A 142 3.74 -0.10 0.96
N TYR A 143 2.60 -0.45 0.36
CA TYR A 143 2.42 -0.43 -1.09
C TYR A 143 2.58 0.99 -1.68
N ILE A 144 1.93 1.99 -1.08
CA ILE A 144 2.10 3.41 -1.45
C ILE A 144 3.57 3.82 -1.35
N SER A 145 4.24 3.43 -0.27
CA SER A 145 5.64 3.76 -0.04
C SER A 145 6.59 3.14 -1.06
N VAL A 146 6.29 1.93 -1.55
CA VAL A 146 7.06 1.27 -2.61
C VAL A 146 6.81 1.95 -3.95
N LEU A 147 5.55 2.20 -4.30
CA LEU A 147 5.20 2.90 -5.54
C LEU A 147 5.81 4.31 -5.59
N LYS A 148 5.70 5.07 -4.51
CA LYS A 148 6.32 6.41 -4.41
C LYS A 148 7.83 6.34 -4.62
N LEU A 149 8.51 5.40 -3.96
CA LEU A 149 9.96 5.23 -4.12
C LEU A 149 10.31 4.88 -5.58
N LYS A 150 9.61 3.92 -6.18
CA LYS A 150 9.88 3.44 -7.53
C LYS A 150 9.54 4.47 -8.60
N PHE A 151 8.43 5.20 -8.48
CA PHE A 151 8.13 6.33 -9.35
C PHE A 151 9.15 7.47 -9.22
N THR A 152 9.68 7.70 -8.02
CA THR A 152 10.74 8.71 -7.83
C THR A 152 12.08 8.25 -8.44
N GLN A 153 12.39 6.95 -8.35
CA GLN A 153 13.60 6.34 -8.92
C GLN A 153 13.55 6.27 -10.45
N ASN A 154 12.37 5.98 -11.02
CA ASN A 154 12.17 5.84 -12.46
C ASN A 154 11.72 7.16 -13.12
N GLU A 155 11.92 8.31 -12.45
CA GLU A 155 11.56 9.64 -12.95
C GLU A 155 10.10 9.83 -13.44
N GLY A 156 9.18 9.09 -12.85
CA GLY A 156 7.77 9.11 -13.23
C GLY A 156 7.39 8.06 -14.27
N GLU A 157 8.32 7.26 -14.78
CA GLU A 157 8.00 6.06 -15.54
C GLU A 157 7.34 5.00 -14.65
N SER A 158 6.45 4.23 -15.26
CA SER A 158 5.74 3.14 -14.60
C SER A 158 6.73 2.04 -14.20
N PRO A 159 6.87 1.71 -12.91
CA PRO A 159 7.76 0.64 -12.48
C PRO A 159 7.32 -0.74 -12.97
N ASP A 160 8.29 -1.63 -13.14
CA ASP A 160 8.02 -3.00 -13.55
C ASP A 160 7.19 -3.72 -12.48
N PRO A 161 6.11 -4.43 -12.86
CA PRO A 161 5.27 -5.16 -11.92
C PRO A 161 6.04 -6.11 -10.99
N ASN A 162 7.05 -6.82 -11.47
CA ASN A 162 7.82 -7.76 -10.65
C ASN A 162 8.72 -7.03 -9.65
N GLU A 163 9.28 -5.91 -10.07
CA GLU A 163 10.12 -5.06 -9.20
C GLU A 163 9.31 -4.48 -8.03
N VAL A 164 8.06 -4.08 -8.28
CA VAL A 164 7.14 -3.61 -7.24
C VAL A 164 6.81 -4.72 -6.25
N ILE A 165 6.62 -5.95 -6.72
CA ILE A 165 6.33 -7.11 -5.88
C ILE A 165 7.50 -7.43 -4.96
N GLU A 166 8.72 -7.49 -5.50
CA GLU A 166 9.92 -7.79 -4.70
C GLU A 166 10.20 -6.69 -3.67
N ALA A 167 10.12 -5.42 -4.07
CA ALA A 167 10.27 -4.29 -3.16
C ALA A 167 9.20 -4.26 -2.06
N LEU A 168 7.97 -4.68 -2.37
CA LEU A 168 6.91 -4.82 -1.37
C LEU A 168 7.23 -5.93 -0.38
N LYS A 169 7.63 -7.11 -0.85
CA LYS A 169 7.99 -8.24 0.02
C LYS A 169 9.10 -7.85 0.99
N GLU A 170 10.17 -7.26 0.47
CA GLU A 170 11.32 -6.85 1.25
C GLU A 170 10.91 -5.84 2.32
N LYS A 171 10.24 -4.75 1.92
CA LYS A 171 9.87 -3.68 2.84
C LYS A 171 8.86 -4.12 3.89
N LEU A 172 7.92 -4.98 3.52
CA LEU A 172 6.95 -5.55 4.45
C LEU A 172 7.64 -6.49 5.46
N SER A 173 8.59 -7.32 5.00
CA SER A 173 9.34 -8.23 5.88
C SER A 173 10.17 -7.49 6.93
N ILE A 174 10.81 -6.36 6.56
CA ILE A 174 11.57 -5.52 7.47
C ILE A 174 10.65 -4.91 8.53
N LYS A 175 9.51 -4.34 8.09
CA LYS A 175 8.56 -3.67 8.99
C LYS A 175 7.93 -4.62 10.01
N LEU A 176 7.80 -5.90 9.65
CA LEU A 176 7.30 -6.96 10.53
C LEU A 176 8.37 -7.54 11.46
N ARG A 177 9.65 -7.53 11.06
CA ARG A 177 10.79 -7.99 11.89
C ARG A 177 11.34 -6.93 12.84
N ALA A 178 11.06 -5.65 12.60
CA ALA A 178 11.57 -4.53 13.37
C ALA A 178 10.89 -4.33 14.75
N LYS A 179 10.31 -5.38 15.34
CA LYS A 179 9.60 -5.32 16.63
C LYS A 179 10.02 -6.43 17.57
#